data_AF-A0A1I7T4V8-F1
#
_entry.id   AF-A0A1I7T4V8-F1
#
_cell.length_a   1.000
_cell.length_b   1.000
_cell.length_c   1.000
_cell.angle_alpha   90.00
_cell.angle_beta   90.00
_cell.angle_gamma   90.00
#
_symmetry.space_group_name_H-M   'P 1'
#
loop_
_entity.id
_entity.type
_entity.pdbx_description
1 polymer ?
#
loop_
_entity_poly.entity_id
_entity_poly.type
_entity_poly.pdbx_seq_one_letter_code
_entity_poly.pdbx_strand_id
1 'polypeptide(L)'
;MLARIIRTGNYEVITGAIDQFNQLPIPDDYNNILDKANLPFLIDFFASNNEAAQRLIQDHRDAKSVQMASEIPIIVKDFYDGTMKNADEGYIQNNLFPLLTTMISTDDSNYVHTGLQILNNLEFDLEDLESLVPKLNAIRESHSEADRLIQKIEAIQLQFDDADEDLELDVENDEDDDVDQDSEDDGADSLFSDHDDHNESFLSIESGFESGYEDEEEEEAAEQQYRNYMIATTEVHAYILSSLIKTGDPRHIALGIELISELDFTLFTYRKYEIASLIREHASHCEEAIDLLNQIDRLDDVVLADDKMQTFDQIVQYIDSQPGVSMLMMDILADYLMNESRHYMDQVVQILIEKQVPLEQFKEHGVKKYLLEYPEKNENIWILILKIRDLERF
;
A
#
# COMPACT_ATOMS: atom_id res chain seq x y z
N MET A 1 9.08 20.11 -9.63
CA MET A 1 9.65 20.48 -10.95
C MET A 1 10.35 19.31 -11.65
N LEU A 2 11.42 18.70 -11.10
CA LEU A 2 12.14 17.60 -11.76
C LEU A 2 11.22 16.44 -12.20
N ALA A 3 10.30 16.00 -11.33
CA ALA A 3 9.29 14.98 -11.66
C ALA A 3 8.46 15.35 -12.92
N ARG A 4 8.10 16.62 -13.10
CA ARG A 4 7.38 17.09 -14.30
C ARG A 4 8.28 17.05 -15.54
N ILE A 5 9.56 17.39 -15.39
CA ILE A 5 10.53 17.30 -16.49
C ILE A 5 10.73 15.84 -16.92
N ILE A 6 10.82 14.90 -15.99
CA ILE A 6 10.94 13.47 -16.30
C ILE A 6 9.75 12.98 -17.12
N ARG A 7 8.52 13.39 -16.78
CA ARG A 7 7.31 13.03 -17.53
C ARG A 7 7.32 13.46 -19.00
N THR A 8 8.11 14.47 -19.37
CA THR A 8 8.23 14.90 -20.78
C THR A 8 8.86 13.84 -21.68
N GLY A 9 9.64 12.90 -21.11
CA GLY A 9 10.40 11.89 -21.87
C GLY A 9 11.55 12.47 -22.70
N ASN A 10 11.85 13.76 -22.61
CA ASN A 10 12.93 14.41 -23.36
C ASN A 10 14.29 14.19 -22.69
N TYR A 11 15.10 13.25 -23.19
CA TYR A 11 16.33 12.82 -22.52
C TYR A 11 17.39 13.92 -22.36
N GLU A 12 17.52 14.83 -23.31
CA GLU A 12 18.49 15.93 -23.20
C GLU A 12 18.09 16.88 -22.05
N VAL A 13 16.81 17.23 -22.01
CA VAL A 13 16.24 18.11 -20.99
C VAL A 13 16.27 17.45 -19.61
N ILE A 14 15.92 16.17 -19.53
CA ILE A 14 15.99 15.37 -18.29
C ILE A 14 17.43 15.35 -17.76
N THR A 15 18.42 15.09 -18.61
CA THR A 15 19.83 15.07 -18.21
C THR A 15 20.26 16.41 -17.63
N GLY A 16 19.98 17.51 -18.34
CA GLY A 16 20.30 18.85 -17.85
C GLY A 16 19.58 19.23 -16.55
N ALA A 17 18.34 18.76 -16.35
CA ALA A 17 17.60 19.01 -15.12
C ALA A 17 18.16 18.20 -13.94
N ILE A 18 18.59 16.95 -14.16
CA ILE A 18 19.24 16.13 -13.14
C ILE A 18 20.59 16.72 -12.75
N ASP A 19 21.38 17.18 -13.72
CA ASP A 19 22.67 17.83 -13.45
C ASP A 19 22.52 19.08 -12.58
N GLN A 20 21.44 19.85 -12.79
CA GLN A 20 21.10 21.00 -11.95
C GLN A 20 20.58 20.57 -10.57
N PHE A 21 19.74 19.54 -10.53
CA PHE A 21 19.21 18.99 -9.28
C PHE A 21 20.32 18.49 -8.35
N ASN A 22 21.32 17.80 -8.91
CA ASN A 22 22.48 17.29 -8.17
C ASN A 22 23.41 18.40 -7.63
N GLN A 23 23.24 19.65 -8.06
CA GLN A 23 23.99 20.80 -7.52
C GLN A 23 23.28 21.43 -6.31
N LEU A 24 22.03 21.04 -6.04
CA LEU A 24 21.28 21.56 -4.90
C LEU A 24 21.81 20.96 -3.59
N PRO A 25 21.71 21.70 -2.47
CA PRO A 25 21.99 21.14 -1.15
C PRO A 25 21.09 19.93 -0.89
N ILE A 26 21.69 18.84 -0.39
CA ILE A 26 20.96 17.63 -0.02
C ILE A 26 20.28 17.87 1.33
N PRO A 27 18.94 17.85 1.41
CA PRO A 27 18.20 17.97 2.67
C PRO A 27 18.26 16.66 3.48
N ASP A 28 17.98 16.73 4.78
CA ASP A 28 18.02 15.56 5.67
C ASP A 28 16.97 14.50 5.30
N ASP A 29 15.83 14.91 4.73
CA ASP A 29 14.71 14.05 4.31
C ASP A 29 14.74 13.71 2.81
N TYR A 30 15.92 13.73 2.19
CA TYR A 30 16.09 13.58 0.74
C TYR A 30 15.35 12.37 0.14
N ASN A 31 15.48 11.18 0.73
CA ASN A 31 14.80 9.97 0.25
C ASN A 31 13.27 10.12 0.26
N ASN A 32 12.72 10.67 1.35
CA ASN A 32 11.28 10.90 1.47
C ASN A 32 10.78 11.90 0.42
N ILE A 33 11.58 12.91 0.06
CA ILE A 33 11.25 13.85 -1.01
C ILE A 33 11.20 13.15 -2.37
N LEU A 34 12.17 12.28 -2.68
CA LEU A 34 12.19 11.53 -3.94
C LEU A 34 11.01 10.56 -4.03
N ASP A 35 10.69 9.86 -2.95
CA ASP A 35 9.53 8.98 -2.83
C ASP A 35 8.22 9.76 -2.96
N LYS A 36 8.08 10.91 -2.27
CA LYS A 36 6.92 11.79 -2.39
C LYS A 36 6.73 12.33 -3.81
N ALA A 37 7.80 12.47 -4.57
CA ALA A 37 7.73 12.87 -5.98
C ALA A 37 7.49 11.69 -6.93
N ASN A 38 7.40 10.46 -6.41
CA ASN A 38 7.29 9.20 -7.16
C ASN A 38 8.37 9.05 -8.24
N LEU A 39 9.58 9.55 -7.96
CA LEU A 39 10.67 9.54 -8.94
C LEU A 39 11.07 8.15 -9.44
N PRO A 40 11.10 7.07 -8.62
CA PRO A 40 11.39 5.74 -9.14
C PRO A 40 10.48 5.34 -10.30
N PHE A 41 9.17 5.42 -10.08
CA PHE A 41 8.18 5.11 -11.10
C PHE A 41 8.29 6.00 -12.34
N LEU A 42 8.44 7.31 -12.15
CA LEU A 42 8.55 8.25 -13.27
C LEU A 42 9.78 7.97 -14.14
N ILE A 43 10.91 7.62 -13.52
CA ILE A 43 12.15 7.30 -14.23
C ILE A 43 11.99 5.97 -14.98
N ASP A 44 11.49 4.93 -14.31
CA ASP A 44 11.22 3.64 -14.95
C ASP A 44 10.21 3.78 -16.11
N PHE A 45 9.29 4.74 -16.02
CA PHE A 45 8.27 4.98 -17.04
C PHE A 45 8.74 5.80 -18.22
N PHE A 46 9.25 7.00 -17.97
CA PHE A 46 9.52 7.99 -19.00
C PHE A 46 11.00 8.08 -19.38
N ALA A 47 11.91 7.57 -18.55
CA ALA A 47 13.34 7.78 -18.68
C ALA A 47 14.19 6.51 -18.48
N SER A 48 13.64 5.34 -18.80
CA SER A 48 14.29 4.04 -18.55
C SER A 48 15.64 3.87 -19.24
N ASN A 49 15.86 4.51 -20.39
CA ASN A 49 17.13 4.49 -21.12
C ASN A 49 17.99 5.75 -20.91
N ASN A 50 17.60 6.66 -20.02
CA ASN A 50 18.39 7.85 -19.71
C ASN A 50 19.42 7.52 -18.61
N GLU A 51 20.71 7.55 -18.95
CA GLU A 51 21.77 7.16 -18.02
C GLU A 51 21.82 8.02 -16.75
N ALA A 52 21.57 9.32 -16.84
CA ALA A 52 21.60 10.21 -15.67
C ALA A 52 20.44 9.90 -14.71
N ALA A 53 19.25 9.65 -15.25
CA ALA A 53 18.08 9.25 -14.48
C ALA A 53 18.28 7.88 -13.83
N GLN A 54 18.85 6.91 -14.57
CA GLN A 54 19.15 5.59 -14.04
C GLN A 54 20.19 5.63 -12.91
N ARG A 55 21.22 6.48 -13.01
CA ARG A 55 22.18 6.68 -11.91
C ARG A 55 21.51 7.31 -10.68
N LEU A 56 20.72 8.36 -10.89
CA LEU A 56 20.00 9.03 -9.80
C LEU A 56 19.10 8.06 -9.03
N ILE A 57 18.37 7.19 -9.75
CA ILE A 57 17.47 6.25 -9.08
C ILE A 57 18.20 5.07 -8.45
N GLN A 58 19.32 4.62 -9.03
CA GLN A 58 20.15 3.60 -8.40
C GLN A 58 20.71 4.09 -7.07
N ASP A 59 21.26 5.30 -7.02
CA ASP A 59 21.80 5.89 -5.79
C ASP A 59 20.72 6.00 -4.70
N HIS A 60 19.50 6.39 -5.09
CA HIS A 60 18.35 6.43 -4.18
C HIS A 60 17.96 5.04 -3.67
N ARG A 61 17.84 4.04 -4.56
CA ARG A 61 17.48 2.66 -4.20
C ARG A 61 18.52 2.03 -3.27
N ASP A 62 19.81 2.28 -3.51
CA ASP A 62 20.90 1.79 -2.65
C ASP A 62 20.80 2.40 -1.24
N ALA A 63 20.61 3.73 -1.14
CA ALA A 63 20.44 4.41 0.15
C ALA A 63 19.17 3.92 0.89
N LYS A 64 18.07 3.76 0.15
CA LYS A 64 16.78 3.29 0.69
C LYS A 64 16.85 1.84 1.15
N SER A 65 17.57 0.98 0.44
CA SER A 65 17.79 -0.41 0.87
C SER A 65 18.49 -0.48 2.22
N VAL A 66 19.52 0.36 2.45
CA VAL A 66 20.19 0.46 3.75
C VAL A 66 19.25 0.96 4.83
N GLN A 67 18.47 2.00 4.53
CA GLN A 67 17.47 2.53 5.47
C GLN A 67 16.44 1.46 5.85
N MET A 68 15.80 0.82 4.87
CA MET A 68 14.80 -0.22 5.11
C MET A 68 15.39 -1.39 5.92
N ALA A 69 16.59 -1.83 5.60
CA ALA A 69 17.27 -2.89 6.36
C ALA A 69 17.48 -2.53 7.84
N SER A 70 17.66 -1.24 8.16
CA SER A 70 17.78 -0.78 9.55
C SER A 70 16.43 -0.69 10.29
N GLU A 71 15.33 -0.53 9.55
CA GLU A 71 13.96 -0.44 10.10
C GLU A 71 13.36 -1.82 10.37
N ILE A 72 13.72 -2.84 9.57
CA ILE A 72 13.14 -4.20 9.64
C ILE A 72 13.10 -4.78 11.08
N PRO A 73 14.18 -4.77 11.88
CA PRO A 73 14.15 -5.36 13.22
C PRO A 73 13.13 -4.70 14.16
N ILE A 74 12.86 -3.40 13.98
CA ILE A 74 11.88 -2.66 14.76
C ILE A 74 10.47 -3.04 14.27
N ILE A 75 10.26 -3.03 12.95
CA ILE A 75 8.98 -3.35 12.32
C ILE A 75 8.52 -4.75 12.72
N VAL A 76 9.36 -5.79 12.56
CA VAL A 76 8.94 -7.17 12.84
C VAL A 76 8.72 -7.40 14.34
N LYS A 77 9.41 -6.66 15.20
CA LYS A 77 9.21 -6.72 16.64
C LYS A 77 7.88 -6.08 17.04
N ASP A 78 7.61 -4.86 16.59
CA ASP A 78 6.37 -4.16 16.90
C ASP A 78 5.15 -4.91 16.33
N PHE A 79 5.31 -5.54 15.17
CA PHE A 79 4.32 -6.47 14.61
C PHE A 79 4.09 -7.67 15.54
N TYR A 80 5.15 -8.39 15.93
CA TYR A 80 5.06 -9.53 16.83
C TYR A 80 4.40 -9.16 18.17
N ASP A 81 4.91 -8.13 18.84
CA ASP A 81 4.45 -7.71 20.18
C ASP A 81 2.96 -7.33 20.13
N GLY A 82 2.53 -6.59 19.10
CA GLY A 82 1.12 -6.23 18.95
C GLY A 82 0.22 -7.40 18.51
N THR A 83 0.71 -8.33 17.69
CA THR A 83 -0.03 -9.55 17.35
C THR A 83 -0.26 -10.43 18.58
N MET A 84 0.76 -10.65 19.42
CA MET A 84 0.61 -11.42 20.65
C MET A 84 -0.37 -10.75 21.61
N LYS A 85 -0.26 -9.42 21.80
CA LYS A 85 -1.18 -8.67 22.66
C LYS A 85 -2.63 -8.79 22.19
N ASN A 86 -2.89 -8.62 20.89
CA ASN A 86 -4.22 -8.77 20.33
C ASN A 86 -4.77 -10.19 20.52
N ALA A 87 -3.93 -11.20 20.35
CA ALA A 87 -4.31 -12.60 20.56
C ALA A 87 -4.67 -12.87 22.03
N ASP A 88 -3.92 -12.32 22.99
CA ASP A 88 -4.23 -12.40 24.42
C ASP A 88 -5.57 -11.72 24.76
N GLU A 89 -5.94 -10.68 23.99
CA GLU A 89 -7.24 -9.98 24.08
C GLU A 89 -8.36 -10.71 23.31
N GLY A 90 -8.08 -11.86 22.69
CA GLY A 90 -9.04 -12.70 21.96
C GLY A 90 -9.30 -12.24 20.52
N TYR A 91 -8.44 -11.40 19.95
CA TYR A 91 -8.53 -10.91 18.58
C TYR A 91 -7.38 -11.44 17.72
N ILE A 92 -7.71 -12.25 16.71
CA ILE A 92 -6.77 -12.72 15.69
C ILE A 92 -7.31 -12.29 14.33
N GLN A 93 -6.45 -11.67 13.52
CA GLN A 93 -6.82 -11.25 12.17
C GLN A 93 -7.05 -12.47 11.27
N ASN A 94 -8.11 -12.47 10.47
CA ASN A 94 -8.48 -13.59 9.60
C ASN A 94 -7.38 -13.92 8.57
N ASN A 95 -6.70 -12.88 8.07
CA ASN A 95 -5.63 -13.01 7.08
C ASN A 95 -4.25 -13.32 7.71
N LEU A 96 -4.17 -13.49 9.04
CA LEU A 96 -2.90 -13.71 9.73
C LEU A 96 -2.22 -15.00 9.26
N PHE A 97 -2.93 -16.12 9.19
CA PHE A 97 -2.31 -17.39 8.79
C PHE A 97 -1.72 -17.35 7.35
N PRO A 98 -2.46 -16.90 6.33
CA PRO A 98 -1.91 -16.69 4.99
C PRO A 98 -0.72 -15.71 4.95
N LEU A 99 -0.76 -14.64 5.76
CA LEU A 99 0.35 -13.70 5.88
C LEU A 99 1.61 -14.37 6.45
N LEU A 100 1.49 -15.07 7.58
CA LEU A 100 2.60 -15.77 8.23
C LEU A 100 3.19 -16.85 7.31
N THR A 101 2.32 -17.60 6.64
CA THR A 101 2.71 -18.57 5.62
C THR A 101 3.54 -17.92 4.53
N THR A 102 3.17 -16.71 4.10
CA THR A 102 3.93 -15.96 3.12
C THR A 102 5.25 -15.42 3.68
N MET A 103 5.26 -14.91 4.91
CA MET A 103 6.47 -14.42 5.60
C MET A 103 7.57 -15.47 5.67
N ILE A 104 7.23 -16.72 6.02
CA ILE A 104 8.19 -17.84 6.06
C ILE A 104 8.65 -18.31 4.67
N SER A 105 8.09 -17.73 3.60
CA SER A 105 8.49 -17.94 2.20
C SER A 105 9.46 -16.88 1.67
N THR A 106 9.72 -15.84 2.45
CA THR A 106 10.53 -14.70 1.99
C THR A 106 12.02 -14.96 2.18
N ASP A 107 12.84 -14.20 1.45
CA ASP A 107 14.30 -14.29 1.56
C ASP A 107 14.87 -13.60 2.82
N ASP A 108 14.08 -12.76 3.49
CA ASP A 108 14.53 -12.01 4.66
C ASP A 108 14.32 -12.82 5.95
N SER A 109 15.45 -13.17 6.58
CA SER A 109 15.48 -14.00 7.78
C SER A 109 14.69 -13.42 8.95
N ASN A 110 14.51 -12.10 9.06
CA ASN A 110 13.75 -11.51 10.16
C ASN A 110 12.25 -11.81 10.00
N TYR A 111 11.73 -11.68 8.77
CA TYR A 111 10.35 -12.05 8.47
C TYR A 111 10.10 -13.54 8.64
N VAL A 112 11.03 -14.39 8.19
CA VAL A 112 10.93 -15.85 8.40
C VAL A 112 10.91 -16.19 9.89
N HIS A 113 11.83 -15.62 10.66
CA HIS A 113 11.93 -15.84 12.11
C HIS A 113 10.65 -15.41 12.84
N THR A 114 10.18 -14.19 12.61
CA THR A 114 8.95 -13.68 13.23
C THR A 114 7.73 -14.47 12.80
N GLY A 115 7.62 -14.84 11.52
CA GLY A 115 6.54 -15.70 11.02
C GLY A 115 6.47 -17.04 11.75
N LEU A 116 7.61 -17.72 11.88
CA LEU A 116 7.72 -18.99 12.61
C LEU A 116 7.43 -18.84 14.11
N GLN A 117 7.86 -17.75 14.74
CA GLN A 117 7.58 -17.49 16.15
C GLN A 117 6.08 -17.35 16.42
N ILE A 118 5.38 -16.56 15.60
CA ILE A 118 3.93 -16.38 15.75
C ILE A 118 3.19 -17.70 15.51
N LEU A 119 3.56 -18.47 14.48
CA LEU A 119 2.99 -19.80 14.22
C LEU A 119 3.21 -20.79 15.39
N ASN A 120 4.36 -20.71 16.07
CA ASN A 120 4.62 -21.53 17.25
C ASN A 120 3.79 -21.10 18.46
N ASN A 121 3.55 -19.81 18.65
CA ASN A 121 2.95 -19.27 19.86
C ASN A 121 1.42 -19.22 19.82
N LEU A 122 0.82 -19.10 18.64
CA LEU A 122 -0.63 -19.11 18.48
C LEU A 122 -1.16 -20.50 18.13
N GLU A 123 -2.44 -20.71 18.37
CA GLU A 123 -3.17 -21.92 17.98
C GLU A 123 -3.80 -21.69 16.61
N PHE A 124 -3.53 -22.60 15.68
CA PHE A 124 -4.07 -22.63 14.33
C PHE A 124 -4.60 -24.03 14.04
N ASP A 125 -5.50 -24.14 13.06
CA ASP A 125 -6.07 -25.42 12.66
C ASP A 125 -4.98 -26.39 12.20
N LEU A 126 -5.11 -27.67 12.58
CA LEU A 126 -4.12 -28.69 12.26
C LEU A 126 -3.95 -28.86 10.75
N GLU A 127 -5.04 -28.86 9.98
CA GLU A 127 -5.03 -28.98 8.52
C GLU A 127 -4.18 -27.88 7.87
N ASP A 128 -4.34 -26.64 8.35
CA ASP A 128 -3.57 -25.49 7.90
C ASP A 128 -2.08 -25.67 8.21
N LEU A 129 -1.74 -26.07 9.43
CA LEU A 129 -0.35 -26.29 9.85
C LEU A 129 0.32 -27.45 9.10
N GLU A 130 -0.40 -28.55 8.85
CA GLU A 130 0.09 -29.71 8.10
C GLU A 130 0.51 -29.32 6.68
N SER A 131 -0.23 -28.41 6.05
CA SER A 131 0.10 -27.89 4.72
C SER A 131 1.48 -27.23 4.67
N LEU A 132 2.01 -26.77 5.81
CA LEU A 132 3.31 -26.11 5.93
C LEU A 132 4.47 -27.10 6.08
N VAL A 133 4.23 -28.35 6.49
CA VAL A 133 5.29 -29.33 6.81
C VAL A 133 6.33 -29.51 5.70
N PRO A 134 5.98 -29.61 4.40
CA PRO A 134 6.97 -29.70 3.33
C PRO A 134 7.91 -28.50 3.30
N LYS A 135 7.38 -27.30 3.57
CA LYS A 135 8.11 -26.04 3.57
C LYS A 135 8.97 -25.89 4.83
N LEU A 136 8.43 -26.25 5.99
CA LEU A 136 9.18 -26.25 7.26
C LEU A 136 10.40 -27.17 7.17
N ASN A 137 10.23 -28.36 6.56
CA ASN A 137 11.35 -29.28 6.32
C ASN A 137 12.44 -28.69 5.43
N ALA A 138 12.10 -27.81 4.50
CA ALA A 138 13.07 -27.16 3.62
C ALA A 138 13.92 -26.10 4.34
N ILE A 139 13.38 -25.48 5.40
CA ILE A 139 14.03 -24.36 6.11
C ILE A 139 14.52 -24.71 7.52
N ARG A 140 14.26 -25.93 8.00
CA ARG A 140 14.58 -26.36 9.37
C ARG A 140 16.07 -26.31 9.73
N GLU A 141 16.96 -26.53 8.76
CA GLU A 141 18.40 -26.49 9.01
C GLU A 141 18.91 -25.06 9.29
N SER A 142 18.23 -24.05 8.75
CA SER A 142 18.57 -22.64 8.95
C SER A 142 17.74 -21.96 10.04
N HIS A 143 16.57 -22.50 10.40
CA HIS A 143 15.67 -21.94 11.40
C HIS A 143 15.19 -23.00 12.39
N SER A 144 15.71 -22.96 13.62
CA SER A 144 15.33 -23.88 14.69
C SER A 144 13.85 -23.80 15.09
N GLU A 145 13.21 -22.68 14.82
CA GLU A 145 11.78 -22.44 15.05
C GLU A 145 10.91 -23.30 14.13
N ALA A 146 11.40 -23.66 12.95
CA ALA A 146 10.70 -24.56 12.04
C ALA A 146 10.72 -26.00 12.56
N ASP A 147 11.84 -26.47 13.12
CA ASP A 147 11.90 -27.77 13.80
C ASP A 147 10.93 -27.84 14.99
N ARG A 148 10.86 -26.75 15.78
CA ARG A 148 9.92 -26.65 16.90
C ARG A 148 8.47 -26.71 16.42
N LEU A 149 8.15 -26.05 15.31
CA LEU A 149 6.80 -26.06 14.75
C LEU A 149 6.42 -27.46 14.21
N ILE A 150 7.36 -28.16 13.56
CA ILE A 150 7.15 -29.55 13.13
C ILE A 150 6.83 -30.43 14.34
N GLN A 151 7.61 -30.33 15.42
CA GLN A 151 7.35 -31.09 16.65
C GLN A 151 5.99 -30.76 17.28
N LYS A 152 5.56 -29.49 17.20
CA LYS A 152 4.21 -29.07 17.64
C LYS A 152 3.13 -29.74 16.80
N ILE A 153 3.27 -29.77 15.48
CA ILE A 153 2.33 -30.43 14.56
C ILE A 153 2.24 -31.93 14.87
N GLU A 154 3.39 -32.61 14.96
CA GLU A 154 3.45 -34.05 15.28
C GLU A 154 2.81 -34.36 16.64
N ALA A 155 3.01 -33.49 17.65
CA ALA A 155 2.40 -33.66 18.97
C ALA A 155 0.88 -33.47 18.96
N ILE A 156 0.36 -32.57 18.12
CA ILE A 156 -1.10 -32.39 17.95
C ILE A 156 -1.68 -33.62 17.24
N GLN A 157 -1.05 -34.10 16.16
CA GLN A 157 -1.48 -35.31 15.44
C GLN A 157 -1.60 -36.52 16.37
N LEU A 158 -0.58 -36.76 17.21
CA LEU A 158 -0.62 -37.86 18.19
C LEU A 158 -1.77 -37.72 19.20
N GLN A 159 -2.12 -36.51 19.62
CA GLN A 159 -3.26 -36.29 20.53
C GLN A 159 -4.60 -36.62 19.86
N PHE A 160 -4.74 -36.34 18.56
CA PHE A 160 -5.93 -36.70 17.79
C PHE A 160 -6.01 -38.20 17.54
N ASP A 161 -4.89 -38.84 17.20
CA ASP A 161 -4.81 -40.29 17.01
C ASP A 161 -5.15 -41.05 18.31
N ASP A 162 -4.63 -40.59 19.46
CA ASP A 162 -4.92 -41.19 20.78
C ASP A 162 -6.40 -40.97 21.20
N ALA A 163 -6.99 -39.82 20.86
CA ALA A 163 -8.39 -39.52 21.18
C ALA A 163 -9.39 -40.33 20.33
N ASP A 164 -9.04 -40.63 19.07
CA ASP A 164 -9.83 -41.51 18.20
C ASP A 164 -9.71 -42.98 18.63
N GLU A 165 -8.55 -43.43 19.14
CA GLU A 165 -8.37 -44.78 19.69
C GLU A 165 -9.13 -44.99 21.03
N ASP A 166 -9.26 -43.96 21.88
CA ASP A 166 -10.03 -44.04 23.13
C ASP A 166 -11.57 -44.03 22.92
N LEU A 167 -12.05 -43.52 21.77
CA LEU A 167 -13.47 -43.59 21.38
C LEU A 167 -13.86 -44.92 20.72
N GLU A 168 -12.91 -45.66 20.14
CA GLU A 168 -13.17 -47.00 19.58
C GLU A 168 -13.17 -48.13 20.62
N LEU A 169 -12.81 -47.85 21.89
CA LEU A 169 -12.77 -48.86 22.96
C LEU A 169 -13.99 -48.89 23.90
N ASP A 170 -15.00 -48.04 23.70
CA ASP A 170 -16.19 -47.96 24.56
C ASP A 170 -17.51 -48.40 23.90
N VAL A 171 -17.47 -49.15 22.79
CA VAL A 171 -18.67 -49.73 22.14
C VAL A 171 -18.64 -51.27 22.09
N GLU A 172 -18.32 -51.94 23.19
CA GLU A 172 -18.70 -53.35 23.39
C GLU A 172 -18.98 -53.66 24.88
N ASN A 173 -20.00 -53.03 25.47
CA ASN A 173 -20.81 -53.67 26.51
C ASN A 173 -22.06 -52.86 26.83
N ASP A 174 -23.21 -53.30 26.32
CA ASP A 174 -24.33 -53.71 27.16
C ASP A 174 -25.46 -54.21 26.24
N GLU A 175 -25.55 -55.54 26.14
CA GLU A 175 -26.75 -56.24 25.73
C GLU A 175 -27.83 -56.09 26.82
N ASP A 176 -29.04 -55.75 26.37
CA ASP A 176 -30.35 -56.09 26.94
C ASP A 176 -30.77 -55.54 28.32
N ASP A 177 -31.72 -54.59 28.30
CA ASP A 177 -32.99 -54.79 29.00
C ASP A 177 -34.13 -53.96 28.38
N ASP A 178 -35.09 -54.65 27.79
CA ASP A 178 -36.42 -54.17 27.42
C ASP A 178 -37.16 -53.61 28.65
N VAL A 179 -37.96 -52.54 28.51
CA VAL A 179 -39.37 -52.46 28.99
C VAL A 179 -40.03 -51.18 28.44
N ASP A 180 -41.06 -51.37 27.62
CA ASP A 180 -42.11 -50.42 27.25
C ASP A 180 -42.85 -49.84 28.48
N GLN A 181 -43.17 -48.54 28.47
CA GLN A 181 -44.53 -48.08 28.83
C GLN A 181 -44.82 -46.62 28.47
N ASP A 182 -45.90 -46.46 27.72
CA ASP A 182 -46.66 -45.25 27.43
C ASP A 182 -47.01 -44.42 28.69
N SER A 183 -47.06 -43.09 28.54
CA SER A 183 -48.29 -42.34 28.81
C SER A 183 -48.17 -40.87 28.40
N GLU A 184 -49.25 -40.43 27.75
CA GLU A 184 -49.60 -39.10 27.28
C GLU A 184 -49.75 -38.05 28.40
N ASP A 185 -49.64 -36.79 27.97
CA ASP A 185 -50.61 -35.71 28.21
C ASP A 185 -50.35 -34.60 29.23
N ASP A 186 -50.78 -33.42 28.75
CA ASP A 186 -51.27 -32.23 29.41
C ASP A 186 -50.34 -31.22 30.10
N GLY A 187 -50.46 -29.97 29.62
CA GLY A 187 -50.49 -28.82 30.54
C GLY A 187 -49.95 -27.50 30.01
N ALA A 188 -50.68 -26.85 29.11
CA ALA A 188 -50.60 -25.40 28.91
C ALA A 188 -50.94 -24.65 30.23
N ASP A 189 -50.26 -23.54 30.55
CA ASP A 189 -50.83 -22.19 30.52
C ASP A 189 -49.93 -21.10 31.14
N SER A 190 -50.26 -19.85 30.77
CA SER A 190 -49.91 -18.56 31.40
C SER A 190 -48.65 -17.85 30.86
N LEU A 191 -48.73 -17.01 29.82
CA LEU A 191 -49.41 -15.71 29.69
C LEU A 191 -48.92 -14.63 30.68
N PHE A 192 -48.22 -13.64 30.09
CA PHE A 192 -48.17 -12.19 30.38
C PHE A 192 -47.93 -11.68 31.81
N SER A 193 -46.83 -10.93 31.96
CA SER A 193 -46.93 -9.58 32.52
C SER A 193 -45.89 -8.65 31.87
N ASP A 194 -46.37 -7.82 30.93
CA ASP A 194 -45.77 -6.53 30.60
C ASP A 194 -45.85 -5.61 31.81
N HIS A 195 -44.78 -4.88 32.14
CA HIS A 195 -44.83 -3.42 32.20
C HIS A 195 -43.45 -2.79 32.42
N ASP A 196 -43.17 -1.85 31.52
CA ASP A 196 -42.15 -0.81 31.55
C ASP A 196 -42.11 -0.03 32.88
N ASP A 197 -40.92 0.46 33.23
CA ASP A 197 -40.77 1.87 33.58
C ASP A 197 -39.32 2.32 33.37
N HIS A 198 -39.16 3.17 32.35
CA HIS A 198 -38.00 4.03 32.15
C HIS A 198 -37.87 5.05 33.29
N ASN A 199 -36.62 5.45 33.60
CA ASN A 199 -36.11 6.81 33.42
C ASN A 199 -35.25 7.34 34.59
N GLU A 200 -33.96 7.51 34.26
CA GLU A 200 -33.07 8.68 34.49
C GLU A 200 -32.91 9.36 35.87
N SER A 201 -31.62 9.64 36.16
CA SER A 201 -31.05 10.95 36.57
C SER A 201 -30.17 10.83 37.83
N PHE A 202 -28.84 10.81 37.70
CA PHE A 202 -27.91 11.97 37.67
C PHE A 202 -27.53 12.52 39.07
N LEU A 203 -26.24 12.35 39.43
CA LEU A 203 -25.37 13.17 40.33
C LEU A 203 -25.64 13.12 41.85
N SER A 204 -24.66 13.06 42.77
CA SER A 204 -23.19 13.17 42.75
C SER A 204 -22.64 12.80 44.15
N ILE A 205 -21.30 12.77 44.26
CA ILE A 205 -20.46 13.25 45.40
C ILE A 205 -19.53 12.18 46.05
N GLU A 206 -18.27 12.19 45.57
CA GLU A 206 -17.05 12.51 46.34
C GLU A 206 -16.43 11.45 47.29
N SER A 207 -15.47 10.71 46.75
CA SER A 207 -14.16 10.45 47.39
C SER A 207 -13.15 10.33 46.25
N GLY A 208 -12.18 11.23 46.05
CA GLY A 208 -11.21 11.62 47.06
C GLY A 208 -10.04 10.63 47.08
N PHE A 209 -9.44 10.33 45.93
CA PHE A 209 -8.06 9.88 45.84
C PHE A 209 -7.38 10.52 44.61
N GLU A 210 -6.19 11.01 44.87
CA GLU A 210 -5.29 11.77 44.03
C GLU A 210 -4.42 10.75 43.26
N SER A 211 -4.74 10.44 42.00
CA SER A 211 -3.93 9.57 41.12
C SER A 211 -3.86 10.03 39.66
N GLY A 212 -4.22 11.28 39.37
CA GLY A 212 -4.36 11.81 38.00
C GLY A 212 -3.05 12.19 37.29
N TYR A 213 -1.96 11.46 37.51
CA TYR A 213 -0.71 11.64 36.75
C TYR A 213 -0.10 10.32 36.25
N GLU A 214 -0.49 9.16 36.79
CA GLU A 214 0.01 7.85 36.32
C GLU A 214 -0.89 7.27 35.20
N ASP A 215 -2.20 7.50 35.26
CA ASP A 215 -3.15 6.99 34.25
C ASP A 215 -2.98 7.65 32.86
N GLU A 216 -2.64 8.94 32.79
CA GLU A 216 -2.43 9.65 31.51
C GLU A 216 -1.15 9.17 30.79
N GLU A 217 -0.06 8.90 31.54
CA GLU A 217 1.19 8.40 30.96
C GLU A 217 1.06 6.95 30.47
N GLU A 218 0.28 6.11 31.16
CA GLU A 218 -0.02 4.74 30.73
C GLU A 218 -0.93 4.70 29.50
N GLU A 219 -1.94 5.57 29.43
CA GLU A 219 -2.83 5.70 28.26
C GLU A 219 -2.06 6.19 27.02
N GLU A 220 -1.21 7.21 27.15
CA GLU A 220 -0.33 7.68 26.07
C GLU A 220 0.63 6.59 25.57
N ALA A 221 1.21 5.80 26.49
CA ALA A 221 2.09 4.70 26.12
C ALA A 221 1.34 3.58 25.37
N ALA A 222 0.13 3.24 25.82
CA ALA A 222 -0.72 2.24 25.17
C ALA A 222 -1.16 2.70 23.78
N GLU A 223 -1.55 3.96 23.62
CA GLU A 223 -1.85 4.55 22.31
C GLU A 223 -0.65 4.51 21.37
N GLN A 224 0.54 4.86 21.87
CA GLN A 224 1.75 4.85 21.06
C GLN A 224 2.11 3.43 20.61
N GLN A 225 1.98 2.44 21.49
CA GLN A 225 2.17 1.02 21.13
C GLN A 225 1.18 0.58 20.06
N TYR A 226 -0.10 0.94 20.18
CA TYR A 226 -1.11 0.61 19.18
C TYR A 226 -0.78 1.24 17.82
N ARG A 227 -0.36 2.52 17.80
CA ARG A 227 0.07 3.19 16.57
C ARG A 227 1.28 2.50 15.93
N ASN A 228 2.28 2.15 16.74
CA ASN A 228 3.46 1.43 16.26
C ASN A 228 3.08 0.07 15.66
N TYR A 229 2.19 -0.67 16.30
CA TYR A 229 1.66 -1.93 15.78
C TYR A 229 0.92 -1.76 14.45
N MET A 230 0.07 -0.74 14.31
CA MET A 230 -0.63 -0.47 13.06
C MET A 230 0.34 -0.13 11.92
N ILE A 231 1.34 0.71 12.19
CA ILE A 231 2.40 1.02 11.23
C ILE A 231 3.17 -0.25 10.85
N ALA A 232 3.59 -1.04 11.83
CA ALA A 232 4.32 -2.28 11.62
C ALA A 232 3.50 -3.30 10.79
N THR A 233 2.21 -3.41 11.06
CA THR A 233 1.28 -4.25 10.29
C THR A 233 1.24 -3.83 8.83
N THR A 234 1.05 -2.53 8.56
CA THR A 234 1.09 -1.99 7.19
C THR A 234 2.42 -2.23 6.51
N GLU A 235 3.53 -2.03 7.20
CA GLU A 235 4.89 -2.25 6.68
C GLU A 235 5.16 -3.72 6.33
N VAL A 236 4.76 -4.65 7.20
CA VAL A 236 4.87 -6.09 6.94
C VAL A 236 4.07 -6.47 5.70
N HIS A 237 2.81 -6.04 5.62
CA HIS A 237 1.97 -6.33 4.47
C HIS A 237 2.50 -5.72 3.17
N ALA A 238 3.04 -4.50 3.22
CA ALA A 238 3.62 -3.84 2.05
C ALA A 238 4.89 -4.56 1.56
N TYR A 239 5.74 -5.02 2.49
CA TYR A 239 6.89 -5.85 2.16
C TYR A 239 6.46 -7.16 1.48
N ILE A 240 5.46 -7.84 2.04
CA ILE A 240 4.93 -9.09 1.50
C ILE A 240 4.33 -8.89 0.11
N LEU A 241 3.49 -7.86 -0.09
CA LEU A 241 2.96 -7.50 -1.40
C LEU A 241 4.10 -7.26 -2.40
N SER A 242 5.12 -6.49 -2.02
CA SER A 242 6.25 -6.20 -2.91
C SER A 242 7.01 -7.47 -3.32
N SER A 243 7.15 -8.43 -2.40
CA SER A 243 7.81 -9.71 -2.63
C SER A 243 6.98 -10.61 -3.56
N LEU A 244 5.66 -10.66 -3.34
CA LEU A 244 4.73 -11.43 -4.17
C LEU A 244 4.67 -10.88 -5.60
N ILE A 245 4.66 -9.56 -5.79
CA ILE A 245 4.70 -8.92 -7.12
C ILE A 245 5.97 -9.33 -7.89
N LYS A 246 7.13 -9.34 -7.23
CA LYS A 246 8.41 -9.72 -7.85
C LYS A 246 8.43 -11.17 -8.36
N THR A 247 7.56 -12.04 -7.87
CA THR A 247 7.46 -13.41 -8.39
C THR A 247 6.93 -13.47 -9.82
N GLY A 248 6.14 -12.47 -10.24
CA GLY A 248 5.45 -12.45 -11.52
C GLY A 248 4.36 -13.51 -11.68
N ASP A 249 4.03 -14.27 -10.63
CA ASP A 249 2.95 -15.26 -10.64
C ASP A 249 1.61 -14.57 -10.31
N PRO A 250 0.61 -14.58 -11.21
CA PRO A 250 -0.69 -13.98 -10.96
C PRO A 250 -1.38 -14.45 -9.68
N ARG A 251 -1.18 -15.71 -9.27
CA ARG A 251 -1.79 -16.25 -8.04
C ARG A 251 -1.19 -15.63 -6.79
N HIS A 252 0.14 -15.50 -6.75
CA HIS A 252 0.84 -14.84 -5.65
C HIS A 252 0.50 -13.36 -5.60
N ILE A 253 0.41 -12.70 -6.76
CA ILE A 253 0.02 -11.29 -6.85
C ILE A 253 -1.40 -11.08 -6.31
N ALA A 254 -2.36 -11.89 -6.75
CA ALA A 254 -3.75 -11.81 -6.28
C ALA A 254 -3.85 -12.03 -4.77
N LEU A 255 -3.15 -13.04 -4.22
CA LEU A 255 -3.06 -13.25 -2.78
C LEU A 255 -2.51 -12.02 -2.05
N GLY A 256 -1.42 -11.42 -2.56
CA GLY A 256 -0.84 -10.21 -1.96
C GLY A 256 -1.80 -9.03 -1.93
N ILE A 257 -2.60 -8.86 -2.98
CA ILE A 257 -3.61 -7.80 -3.08
C ILE A 257 -4.78 -8.07 -2.12
N GLU A 258 -5.21 -9.33 -2.02
CA GLU A 258 -6.24 -9.76 -1.06
C GLU A 258 -5.81 -9.50 0.39
N LEU A 259 -4.55 -9.84 0.73
CA LEU A 259 -3.99 -9.62 2.07
C LEU A 259 -4.02 -8.15 2.50
N ILE A 260 -3.88 -7.20 1.58
CA ILE A 260 -3.89 -5.76 1.89
C ILE A 260 -5.28 -5.13 1.78
N SER A 261 -6.30 -5.86 1.32
CA SER A 261 -7.61 -5.28 1.03
C SER A 261 -8.36 -4.76 2.26
N GLU A 262 -8.03 -5.28 3.44
CA GLU A 262 -8.59 -4.84 4.73
C GLU A 262 -7.76 -3.72 5.39
N LEU A 263 -6.66 -3.29 4.78
CA LEU A 263 -5.74 -2.31 5.34
C LEU A 263 -5.80 -0.97 4.60
N ASP A 264 -5.81 0.12 5.37
CA ASP A 264 -5.74 1.47 4.83
C ASP A 264 -4.30 1.83 4.44
N PHE A 265 -3.89 1.41 3.25
CA PHE A 265 -2.58 1.76 2.70
C PHE A 265 -2.52 3.23 2.30
N THR A 266 -1.56 3.95 2.87
CA THR A 266 -1.27 5.32 2.46
C THR A 266 -0.50 5.35 1.13
N LEU A 267 -0.62 6.45 0.40
CA LEU A 267 0.20 6.68 -0.81
C LEU A 267 1.71 6.61 -0.51
N PHE A 268 2.11 7.03 0.69
CA PHE A 268 3.50 6.92 1.14
C PHE A 268 3.97 5.46 1.18
N THR A 269 3.17 4.55 1.73
CA THR A 269 3.48 3.12 1.79
C THR A 269 3.72 2.53 0.39
N TYR A 270 2.82 2.78 -0.55
CA TYR A 270 2.98 2.29 -1.93
C TYR A 270 4.27 2.78 -2.61
N ARG A 271 4.68 4.02 -2.34
CA ARG A 271 5.91 4.61 -2.89
C ARG A 271 7.16 4.13 -2.18
N LYS A 272 7.12 3.98 -0.85
CA LYS A 272 8.20 3.39 -0.08
C LYS A 272 8.56 2.00 -0.61
N TYR A 273 7.57 1.18 -0.97
CA TYR A 273 7.83 -0.15 -1.53
C TYR A 273 7.86 -0.19 -3.08
N GLU A 274 7.83 0.97 -3.73
CA GLU A 274 7.87 1.12 -5.20
C GLU A 274 6.84 0.24 -5.94
N ILE A 275 5.66 0.04 -5.34
CA ILE A 275 4.64 -0.92 -5.80
C ILE A 275 4.23 -0.66 -7.26
N ALA A 276 4.06 0.60 -7.65
CA ALA A 276 3.72 0.97 -9.03
C ALA A 276 4.82 0.58 -10.04
N SER A 277 6.10 0.76 -9.70
CA SER A 277 7.22 0.29 -10.53
C SER A 277 7.22 -1.24 -10.64
N LEU A 278 7.08 -1.93 -9.51
CA LEU A 278 7.06 -3.39 -9.46
C LEU A 278 5.91 -3.99 -10.27
N ILE A 279 4.71 -3.39 -10.22
CA ILE A 279 3.57 -3.84 -11.01
C ILE A 279 3.89 -3.73 -12.50
N ARG A 280 4.46 -2.61 -12.94
CA ARG A 280 4.79 -2.41 -14.35
C ARG A 280 5.87 -3.35 -14.84
N GLU A 281 6.86 -3.66 -14.00
CA GLU A 281 7.96 -4.54 -14.35
C GLU A 281 7.54 -6.02 -14.39
N HIS A 282 6.78 -6.47 -13.39
CA HIS A 282 6.52 -7.90 -13.17
C HIS A 282 5.07 -8.34 -13.37
N ALA A 283 4.10 -7.43 -13.22
CA ALA A 283 2.68 -7.77 -13.12
C ALA A 283 1.78 -7.06 -14.15
N SER A 284 2.34 -6.50 -15.24
CA SER A 284 1.56 -5.79 -16.26
C SER A 284 0.52 -6.65 -17.00
N HIS A 285 0.54 -7.96 -16.76
CA HIS A 285 -0.35 -8.96 -17.35
C HIS A 285 -1.45 -9.43 -16.37
N CYS A 286 -1.42 -9.00 -15.10
CA CYS A 286 -2.37 -9.36 -14.05
C CYS A 286 -3.40 -8.23 -13.89
N GLU A 287 -4.69 -8.55 -14.01
CA GLU A 287 -5.78 -7.57 -13.98
C GLU A 287 -5.89 -6.89 -12.61
N GLU A 288 -5.79 -7.68 -11.54
CA GLU A 288 -5.82 -7.20 -10.16
C GLU A 288 -4.69 -6.22 -9.87
N ALA A 289 -3.50 -6.46 -10.43
CA ALA A 289 -2.36 -5.54 -10.30
C ALA A 289 -2.58 -4.24 -11.07
N ILE A 290 -3.22 -4.29 -12.23
CA ILE A 290 -3.59 -3.09 -12.99
C ILE A 290 -4.66 -2.28 -12.25
N ASP A 291 -5.63 -2.95 -11.62
CA ASP A 291 -6.64 -2.28 -10.78
C ASP A 291 -6.01 -1.60 -9.57
N LEU A 292 -5.06 -2.26 -8.91
CA LEU A 292 -4.28 -1.65 -7.83
C LEU A 292 -3.46 -0.44 -8.34
N LEU A 293 -2.83 -0.53 -9.51
CA LEU A 293 -2.11 0.59 -10.10
C LEU A 293 -3.05 1.79 -10.37
N ASN A 294 -4.23 1.53 -10.92
CA ASN A 294 -5.26 2.56 -11.13
C ASN A 294 -5.74 3.17 -9.81
N GLN A 295 -5.83 2.39 -8.74
CA GLN A 295 -6.16 2.90 -7.40
C GLN A 295 -5.05 3.80 -6.86
N ILE A 296 -3.78 3.42 -7.02
CA ILE A 296 -2.62 4.24 -6.63
C ILE A 296 -2.62 5.57 -7.39
N ASP A 297 -2.88 5.55 -8.69
CA ASP A 297 -2.95 6.77 -9.52
C ASP A 297 -4.07 7.71 -9.04
N ARG A 298 -5.25 7.19 -8.68
CA ARG A 298 -6.33 8.00 -8.11
C ARG A 298 -5.96 8.60 -6.75
N LEU A 299 -5.28 7.83 -5.90
CA LEU A 299 -4.77 8.34 -4.62
C LEU A 299 -3.74 9.46 -4.85
N ASP A 300 -2.88 9.32 -5.85
CA ASP A 300 -1.90 10.34 -6.24
C ASP A 300 -2.56 11.67 -6.65
N ASP A 301 -3.66 11.60 -7.38
CA ASP A 301 -4.42 12.79 -7.80
C ASP A 301 -5.10 13.50 -6.64
N VAL A 302 -5.61 12.76 -5.66
CA VAL A 302 -6.26 13.34 -4.48
C VAL A 302 -5.24 13.90 -3.49
N VAL A 303 -4.25 13.10 -3.10
CA VAL A 303 -3.29 13.45 -2.05
C VAL A 303 -2.36 14.57 -2.47
N LEU A 304 -1.99 14.65 -3.76
CA LEU A 304 -1.07 15.67 -4.26
C LEU A 304 -1.75 16.80 -5.03
N ALA A 305 -3.07 16.94 -4.94
CA ALA A 305 -3.81 17.97 -5.69
C ALA A 305 -3.24 19.38 -5.44
N ASP A 306 -3.03 19.75 -4.18
CA ASP A 306 -2.51 21.06 -3.79
C ASP A 306 -1.05 21.25 -4.24
N ASP A 307 -0.19 20.25 -4.06
CA ASP A 307 1.21 20.29 -4.50
C ASP A 307 1.32 20.42 -6.03
N LYS A 308 0.44 19.71 -6.77
CA LYS A 308 0.32 19.79 -8.23
C LYS A 308 -0.12 21.19 -8.68
N MET A 309 -1.10 21.77 -8.00
CA MET A 309 -1.59 23.13 -8.28
C MET A 309 -0.52 24.19 -7.99
N GLN A 310 0.12 24.14 -6.82
CA GLN A 310 1.20 25.07 -6.45
C GLN A 310 2.37 24.98 -7.43
N THR A 311 2.75 23.78 -7.85
CA THR A 311 3.79 23.59 -8.87
C THR A 311 3.39 24.23 -10.20
N PHE A 312 2.14 24.07 -10.61
CA PHE A 312 1.63 24.68 -11.84
C PHE A 312 1.65 26.22 -11.74
N ASP A 313 1.17 26.79 -10.64
CA ASP A 313 1.18 28.24 -10.41
C ASP A 313 2.60 28.83 -10.49
N GLN A 314 3.59 28.12 -9.94
CA GLN A 314 5.00 28.53 -10.05
C GLN A 314 5.51 28.50 -11.50
N ILE A 315 5.11 27.50 -12.28
CA ILE A 315 5.44 27.40 -13.72
C ILE A 315 4.80 28.57 -14.48
N VAL A 316 3.53 28.87 -14.23
CA VAL A 316 2.82 29.99 -14.86
C VAL A 316 3.49 31.32 -14.53
N GLN A 317 3.77 31.58 -13.24
CA GLN A 317 4.48 32.79 -12.82
C GLN A 317 5.85 32.94 -13.48
N TYR A 318 6.59 31.82 -13.62
CA TYR A 318 7.86 31.81 -14.32
C TYR A 318 7.69 32.18 -15.79
N ILE A 319 6.76 31.54 -16.52
CA ILE A 319 6.49 31.85 -17.94
C ILE A 319 6.01 33.29 -18.12
N ASP A 320 5.20 33.79 -17.19
CA ASP A 320 4.70 35.16 -17.21
C ASP A 320 5.82 36.20 -17.13
N SER A 321 6.87 35.91 -16.36
CA SER A 321 8.07 36.75 -16.27
C SER A 321 8.93 36.77 -17.55
N GLN A 322 8.73 35.81 -18.46
CA GLN A 322 9.51 35.66 -19.68
C GLN A 322 8.80 36.24 -20.92
N PRO A 323 9.55 36.77 -21.91
CA PRO A 323 8.98 37.34 -23.14
C PRO A 323 8.36 36.29 -24.08
N GLY A 324 8.71 35.01 -23.92
CA GLY A 324 8.19 33.90 -24.71
C GLY A 324 8.36 32.56 -24.00
N VAL A 325 7.92 31.48 -24.64
CA VAL A 325 7.99 30.13 -24.07
C VAL A 325 9.28 29.44 -24.54
N SER A 326 10.14 29.08 -23.58
CA SER A 326 11.33 28.26 -23.85
C SER A 326 10.94 26.82 -24.22
N MET A 327 11.82 26.09 -24.91
CA MET A 327 11.55 24.69 -25.31
C MET A 327 11.16 23.82 -24.11
N LEU A 328 11.95 23.81 -23.04
CA LEU A 328 11.62 23.09 -21.80
C LEU A 328 10.23 23.45 -21.24
N MET A 329 9.86 24.73 -21.25
CA MET A 329 8.54 25.13 -20.75
C MET A 329 7.43 24.68 -21.71
N MET A 330 7.70 24.62 -23.01
CA MET A 330 6.77 24.05 -23.98
C MET A 330 6.56 22.56 -23.73
N ASP A 331 7.63 21.79 -23.48
CA ASP A 331 7.53 20.36 -23.16
C ASP A 331 6.63 20.13 -21.93
N ILE A 332 6.80 20.95 -20.89
CA ILE A 332 5.95 20.92 -19.69
C ILE A 332 4.50 21.32 -20.00
N LEU A 333 4.29 22.43 -20.72
CA LEU A 333 2.93 22.88 -21.07
C LEU A 333 2.21 21.87 -21.95
N ALA A 334 2.91 21.19 -22.85
CA ALA A 334 2.34 20.15 -23.70
C ALA A 334 1.87 18.94 -22.86
N ASP A 335 2.63 18.52 -21.84
CA ASP A 335 2.19 17.47 -20.90
C ASP A 335 0.88 17.90 -20.18
N TYR A 336 0.82 19.12 -19.64
CA TYR A 336 -0.40 19.66 -19.03
C TYR A 336 -1.57 19.79 -20.02
N LEU A 337 -1.29 20.11 -21.28
CA LEU A 337 -2.34 20.23 -22.29
C LEU A 337 -2.98 18.87 -22.61
N MET A 338 -2.16 17.81 -22.66
CA MET A 338 -2.58 16.52 -23.22
C MET A 338 -3.03 15.51 -22.17
N ASN A 339 -2.44 15.56 -20.98
CA ASN A 339 -2.54 14.50 -19.99
C ASN A 339 -3.23 14.93 -18.68
N GLU A 340 -3.58 16.20 -18.53
CA GLU A 340 -4.13 16.75 -17.28
C GLU A 340 -5.60 17.19 -17.43
N SER A 341 -6.20 17.57 -16.30
CA SER A 341 -7.60 17.99 -16.26
C SER A 341 -7.90 19.20 -17.16
N ARG A 342 -9.17 19.35 -17.54
CA ARG A 342 -9.66 20.49 -18.34
C ARG A 342 -9.28 21.84 -17.74
N HIS A 343 -9.20 21.95 -16.42
CA HIS A 343 -8.80 23.18 -15.75
C HIS A 343 -7.38 23.61 -16.13
N TYR A 344 -6.41 22.70 -16.08
CA TYR A 344 -5.04 22.98 -16.51
C TYR A 344 -4.98 23.24 -18.01
N MET A 345 -5.70 22.44 -18.81
CA MET A 345 -5.76 22.61 -20.26
C MET A 345 -6.20 24.02 -20.65
N ASP A 346 -7.29 24.55 -20.07
CA ASP A 346 -7.81 25.87 -20.40
C ASP A 346 -6.79 26.98 -20.07
N GLN A 347 -6.07 26.86 -18.95
CA GLN A 347 -5.01 27.80 -18.57
C GLN A 347 -3.81 27.73 -19.52
N VAL A 348 -3.36 26.52 -19.89
CA VAL A 348 -2.27 26.32 -20.85
C VAL A 348 -2.63 26.91 -22.21
N VAL A 349 -3.86 26.68 -22.69
CA VAL A 349 -4.33 27.27 -23.95
C VAL A 349 -4.25 28.80 -23.89
N GLN A 350 -4.66 29.41 -22.79
CA GLN A 350 -4.57 30.86 -22.61
C GLN A 350 -3.12 31.36 -22.68
N ILE A 351 -2.20 30.72 -21.96
CA ILE A 351 -0.76 31.05 -21.98
C ILE A 351 -0.21 30.97 -23.41
N LEU A 352 -0.54 29.90 -24.14
CA LEU A 352 -0.06 29.69 -25.51
C LEU A 352 -0.69 30.67 -26.52
N ILE A 353 -1.85 31.27 -26.22
CA ILE A 353 -2.44 32.36 -27.01
C ILE A 353 -1.68 33.67 -26.76
N GLU A 354 -1.38 33.99 -25.51
CA GLU A 354 -0.80 35.27 -25.10
C GLU A 354 0.70 35.37 -25.39
N LYS A 355 1.45 34.29 -25.15
CA LYS A 355 2.90 34.29 -25.28
C LYS A 355 3.37 34.09 -26.71
N GLN A 356 4.56 34.58 -27.03
CA GLN A 356 5.22 34.28 -28.30
C GLN A 356 5.79 32.86 -28.25
N VAL A 357 5.33 32.02 -29.18
CA VAL A 357 5.72 30.61 -29.29
C VAL A 357 6.07 30.35 -30.77
N PRO A 358 7.30 29.89 -31.08
CA PRO A 358 7.70 29.51 -32.43
C PRO A 358 6.84 28.39 -33.02
N LEU A 359 6.67 28.38 -34.34
CA LEU A 359 5.88 27.36 -35.03
C LEU A 359 6.45 25.95 -34.84
N GLU A 360 7.77 25.84 -34.79
CA GLU A 360 8.51 24.59 -34.59
C GLU A 360 8.08 23.91 -33.30
N GLN A 361 7.95 24.66 -32.21
CA GLN A 361 7.53 24.15 -30.90
C GLN A 361 6.12 23.55 -30.93
N PHE A 362 5.16 24.20 -31.63
CA PHE A 362 3.81 23.66 -31.79
C PHE A 362 3.78 22.38 -32.65
N LYS A 363 4.64 22.32 -33.68
CA LYS A 363 4.73 21.17 -34.58
C LYS A 363 5.34 19.96 -33.90
N GLU A 364 6.46 20.16 -33.22
CA GLU A 364 7.19 19.11 -32.51
C GLU A 364 6.31 18.41 -31.47
N HIS A 365 5.53 19.20 -30.72
CA HIS A 365 4.61 18.70 -29.70
C HIS A 365 3.25 18.28 -30.25
N GLY A 366 2.99 18.40 -31.56
CA GLY A 366 1.70 18.00 -32.15
C GLY A 366 0.47 18.75 -31.58
N VAL A 367 0.66 19.92 -30.96
CA VAL A 367 -0.40 20.67 -30.25
C VAL A 367 -1.62 20.90 -31.12
N LYS A 368 -1.41 21.35 -32.37
CA LYS A 368 -2.53 21.60 -33.30
C LYS A 368 -3.31 20.33 -33.61
N LYS A 369 -2.65 19.19 -33.78
CA LYS A 369 -3.31 17.91 -34.07
C LYS A 369 -4.17 17.50 -32.87
N TYR A 370 -3.60 17.54 -31.67
CA TYR A 370 -4.32 17.27 -30.43
C TYR A 370 -5.57 18.15 -30.28
N LEU A 371 -5.41 19.47 -30.40
CA LEU A 371 -6.53 20.42 -30.27
C LEU A 371 -7.62 20.20 -31.33
N LEU A 372 -7.28 19.78 -32.54
CA LEU A 372 -8.25 19.46 -33.60
C LEU A 372 -9.03 18.17 -33.31
N GLU A 373 -8.41 17.19 -32.65
CA GLU A 373 -9.04 15.92 -32.27
C GLU A 373 -9.83 16.05 -30.95
N TYR A 374 -9.50 17.03 -30.10
CA TYR A 374 -10.16 17.25 -28.82
C TYR A 374 -11.68 17.51 -28.97
N PRO A 375 -12.57 16.73 -28.33
CA PRO A 375 -14.01 16.77 -28.62
C PRO A 375 -14.68 18.08 -28.17
N GLU A 376 -14.27 18.66 -27.04
CA GLU A 376 -14.94 19.80 -26.41
C GLU A 376 -14.22 21.13 -26.66
N LYS A 377 -14.17 21.58 -27.91
CA LYS A 377 -13.49 22.83 -28.29
C LYS A 377 -14.27 24.06 -27.82
N ASN A 378 -13.67 24.88 -26.96
CA ASN A 378 -14.16 26.22 -26.62
C ASN A 378 -13.56 27.29 -27.55
N GLU A 379 -13.92 28.55 -27.34
CA GLU A 379 -13.45 29.69 -28.14
C GLU A 379 -11.92 29.82 -28.10
N ASN A 380 -11.31 29.68 -26.92
CA ASN A 380 -9.86 29.77 -26.75
C ASN A 380 -9.12 28.70 -27.55
N ILE A 381 -9.62 27.45 -27.55
CA ILE A 381 -9.04 26.37 -28.37
C ILE A 381 -9.08 26.75 -29.85
N TRP A 382 -10.17 27.34 -30.34
CA TRP A 382 -10.25 27.80 -31.73
C TRP A 382 -9.29 28.96 -32.03
N ILE A 383 -9.15 29.92 -31.11
CA ILE A 383 -8.20 31.03 -31.23
C ILE A 383 -6.77 30.49 -31.34
N LEU A 384 -6.38 29.54 -30.50
CA LEU A 384 -5.05 28.94 -30.55
C LEU A 384 -4.82 28.18 -31.85
N ILE A 385 -5.80 27.39 -32.33
CA ILE A 385 -5.71 26.71 -33.63
C ILE A 385 -5.51 27.72 -34.77
N LEU A 386 -6.22 28.84 -34.76
CA LEU A 386 -6.09 29.90 -35.77
C LEU A 386 -4.72 30.58 -35.69
N LYS A 387 -4.24 30.89 -34.49
CA LYS A 387 -2.89 31.42 -34.26
C LYS A 387 -1.82 30.51 -34.88
N ILE A 388 -1.89 29.20 -34.65
CA ILE A 388 -0.94 28.24 -35.24
C ILE A 388 -1.05 28.22 -36.77
N ARG A 389 -2.27 28.26 -37.32
CA ARG A 389 -2.47 28.31 -38.78
C ARG A 389 -1.92 29.59 -39.42
N ASP A 390 -2.02 30.71 -38.73
CA ASP A 390 -1.46 31.97 -39.24
C ASP A 390 0.07 31.92 -39.23
N LEU A 391 0.69 31.32 -38.21
CA LEU A 391 2.14 31.08 -38.19
C LEU A 391 2.60 30.16 -39.34
N GLU A 392 1.79 29.19 -39.78
CA GLU A 392 2.12 28.32 -40.93
C GLU A 392 2.08 29.03 -42.30
N ARG A 393 1.48 30.24 -42.37
CA ARG A 393 1.36 31.01 -43.61
C ARG A 393 2.55 31.95 -43.87
N PHE A 394 3.37 32.17 -42.84
CA PHE A 394 4.62 32.91 -42.90
C PHE A 394 5.80 31.94 -42.90
#